data_AF-A0A2N2F3I7-F1
#
_entry.id   AF-A0A2N2F3I7-F1
#
_cell.length_a   1.000
_cell.length_b   1.000
_cell.length_c   1.000
_cell.angle_alpha   90.00
_cell.angle_beta   90.00
_cell.angle_gamma   90.00
#
_symmetry.space_group_name_H-M   'P 1'
#
loop_
_entity.id
_entity.type
_entity.pdbx_description
1 polymer ?
#
loop_
_entity_poly.entity_id
_entity_poly.type
_entity_poly.pdbx_seq_one_letter_code
_entity_poly.pdbx_strand_id
1 'polypeptide(L)'
;MLSVSKDFVLKIVKTSALVFISFFLSFFLSSLNPLVKPVEATSETRYFRGDTQTVNGLSAYQLGTAQSNTRRTTFYQLTGDGGSSLVTWGIRVWKRTSGGVETEITSGSPVATVERSGNGAGTQLGYWSPPPTILNTTDSIVIRVYIQVGTSGWQQGGTPPVFTTNQLGNTLLGQEEWTVIYYTTRTSRTTGGQAGRYTQGDFDWGTSTYNSRIENFTHYTPTTTVGTSGTQNSQTYPNTNDFNIGGSFTFVRNEGSGNVTSITISHTGSVSSSNLSDLKLYYKQESSCSTSKPVDATLFNSTPGSFSSGSSTVTGSMSVGATQTCLYVQLDIGSGAQIGETIEIQITNPSTQVTVASGVVTPATAVVITGTTTIAEAPIVSISIETDGDIDYGILPATESRSTIDLSDTQTIKNTGNVNIDLQIKSTNAFGGVPWELSSTYGNDTFVHEYSTDSGSLWNKFFISDQYFSLISGLTPTSTQNVDFRITVPSLTTDYLEKNITITILATESI
;
A
#
# COMPACT_ATOMS: atom_id res chain seq x y z
N MET A 1 -14.01 -67.02 9.02
CA MET A 1 -12.70 -66.40 9.34
C MET A 1 -12.29 -65.52 8.17
N LEU A 2 -12.63 -64.24 8.21
CA LEU A 2 -12.06 -63.22 7.33
C LEU A 2 -11.50 -62.15 8.27
N SER A 3 -10.24 -62.36 8.68
CA SER A 3 -9.47 -61.36 9.41
C SER A 3 -9.07 -60.28 8.41
N VAL A 4 -9.90 -59.25 8.28
CA VAL A 4 -9.49 -58.03 7.59
C VAL A 4 -8.49 -57.35 8.51
N SER A 5 -7.22 -57.36 8.10
CA SER A 5 -6.14 -56.69 8.83
C SER A 5 -6.49 -55.22 9.08
N LYS A 6 -6.32 -54.79 10.33
CA LYS A 6 -6.52 -53.39 10.75
C LYS A 6 -5.72 -52.40 9.87
N ASP A 7 -4.62 -52.84 9.28
CA ASP A 7 -3.81 -52.02 8.38
C ASP A 7 -4.48 -51.72 7.04
N PHE A 8 -5.36 -52.62 6.56
CA PHE A 8 -6.10 -52.42 5.32
C PHE A 8 -7.19 -51.36 5.48
N VAL A 9 -7.91 -51.39 6.61
CA VAL A 9 -8.92 -50.38 6.95
C VAL A 9 -8.28 -49.01 7.17
N LEU A 10 -7.12 -48.95 7.85
CA LEU A 10 -6.41 -47.71 8.11
C LEU A 10 -5.86 -47.04 6.83
N LYS A 11 -5.42 -47.83 5.85
CA LYS A 11 -5.00 -47.31 4.54
C LYS A 11 -6.17 -46.70 3.76
N ILE A 12 -7.33 -47.37 3.72
CA ILE A 12 -8.52 -46.86 3.00
C ILE A 12 -9.03 -45.54 3.60
N VAL A 13 -9.01 -45.40 4.92
CA VAL A 13 -9.45 -44.17 5.61
C VAL A 13 -8.49 -43.00 5.33
N LYS A 14 -7.17 -43.23 5.35
CA LYS A 14 -6.17 -42.19 5.05
C LYS A 14 -6.21 -41.72 3.60
N THR A 15 -6.40 -42.62 2.64
CA THR A 15 -6.49 -42.25 1.23
C THR A 15 -7.78 -41.49 0.93
N SER A 16 -8.91 -41.87 1.55
CA SER A 16 -10.20 -41.18 1.37
C SER A 16 -10.21 -39.77 1.99
N ALA A 17 -9.53 -39.57 3.12
CA ALA A 17 -9.38 -38.25 3.74
C ALA A 17 -8.52 -37.30 2.89
N LEU A 18 -7.45 -37.78 2.24
CA LEU A 18 -6.65 -36.95 1.34
C LEU A 18 -7.42 -36.53 0.08
N VAL A 19 -8.24 -37.43 -0.49
CA VAL A 19 -9.07 -37.10 -1.66
C VAL A 19 -10.17 -36.09 -1.29
N PHE A 20 -10.80 -36.23 -0.11
CA PHE A 20 -11.80 -35.27 0.36
C PHE A 20 -11.20 -33.89 0.68
N ILE A 21 -10.01 -33.82 1.29
CA ILE A 21 -9.32 -32.55 1.54
C ILE A 21 -8.91 -31.89 0.23
N SER A 22 -8.44 -32.65 -0.77
CA SER A 22 -8.10 -32.09 -2.09
C SER A 22 -9.33 -31.57 -2.85
N PHE A 23 -10.48 -32.25 -2.76
CA PHE A 23 -11.73 -31.79 -3.37
C PHE A 23 -12.30 -30.56 -2.66
N PHE A 24 -12.24 -30.50 -1.32
CA PHE A 24 -12.69 -29.33 -0.56
C PHE A 24 -11.77 -28.12 -0.77
N LEU A 25 -10.46 -28.32 -0.85
CA LEU A 25 -9.51 -27.24 -1.12
C LEU A 25 -9.65 -26.71 -2.55
N SER A 26 -9.90 -27.59 -3.54
CA SER A 26 -10.21 -27.19 -4.92
C SER A 26 -11.55 -26.46 -5.04
N PHE A 27 -12.56 -26.84 -4.25
CA PHE A 27 -13.86 -26.16 -4.25
C PHE A 27 -13.79 -24.79 -3.55
N PHE A 28 -13.03 -24.66 -2.46
CA PHE A 28 -12.80 -23.38 -1.78
C PHE A 28 -11.91 -22.42 -2.58
N LEU A 29 -10.91 -22.93 -3.30
CA LEU A 29 -10.06 -22.13 -4.19
C LEU A 29 -10.79 -21.68 -5.48
N SER A 30 -11.87 -22.36 -5.88
CA SER A 30 -12.69 -21.95 -7.04
C SER A 30 -13.91 -21.11 -6.67
N SER A 31 -14.32 -21.07 -5.40
CA SER A 31 -15.40 -20.20 -4.90
C SER A 31 -14.96 -18.79 -4.48
N LEU A 32 -13.66 -18.47 -4.60
CA LEU A 32 -13.11 -17.12 -4.41
C LEU A 32 -13.03 -16.33 -5.72
N ASN A 33 -13.91 -16.60 -6.69
CA ASN A 33 -14.16 -15.62 -7.74
C ASN A 33 -14.96 -14.48 -7.10
N PRO A 34 -14.39 -13.26 -6.95
CA PRO A 34 -15.21 -12.14 -6.55
C PRO A 34 -16.29 -11.99 -7.63
N LEU A 35 -17.55 -12.14 -7.22
CA LEU A 35 -18.71 -11.85 -8.04
C LEU A 35 -18.83 -10.32 -8.24
N VAL A 36 -17.73 -9.65 -8.55
CA VAL A 36 -17.71 -8.30 -9.07
C VAL A 36 -17.88 -8.50 -10.56
N LYS A 37 -19.12 -8.38 -11.06
CA LYS A 37 -19.35 -8.24 -12.50
C LYS A 37 -18.43 -7.10 -12.95
N PRO A 38 -17.37 -7.36 -13.75
CA PRO A 38 -16.50 -6.30 -14.19
C PRO A 38 -17.38 -5.24 -14.85
N VAL A 39 -17.19 -3.97 -14.49
CA VAL A 39 -17.80 -2.89 -15.25
C VAL A 39 -17.19 -3.01 -16.64
N GLU A 40 -17.98 -3.54 -17.59
CA GLU A 40 -17.49 -3.80 -18.93
C GLU A 40 -17.24 -2.47 -19.62
N ALA A 41 -16.02 -2.30 -20.10
CA ALA A 41 -15.71 -1.17 -20.96
C ALA A 41 -16.65 -1.17 -22.15
N THR A 42 -17.27 -0.02 -22.43
CA THR A 42 -18.13 0.12 -23.59
C THR A 42 -17.24 0.45 -24.78
N SER A 43 -17.08 -0.51 -25.69
CA SER A 43 -16.41 -0.31 -26.97
C SER A 43 -17.43 -0.34 -28.10
N GLU A 44 -17.45 0.69 -28.93
CA GLU A 44 -18.50 0.87 -29.94
C GLU A 44 -17.99 1.59 -31.20
N THR A 45 -18.80 1.52 -32.26
CA THR A 45 -18.57 2.29 -33.49
C THR A 45 -19.35 3.59 -33.43
N ARG A 46 -18.68 4.70 -33.71
CA ARG A 46 -19.26 6.04 -33.76
C ARG A 46 -19.22 6.61 -35.17
N TYR A 47 -20.37 6.91 -35.75
CA TYR A 47 -20.52 7.41 -37.11
C TYR A 47 -20.51 8.93 -37.14
N PHE A 48 -19.79 9.51 -38.13
CA PHE A 48 -19.89 10.92 -38.46
C PHE A 48 -21.22 11.13 -39.20
N ARG A 49 -22.24 11.64 -38.50
CA ARG A 49 -23.61 11.78 -39.04
C ARG A 49 -23.86 13.15 -39.67
N GLY A 50 -24.82 13.23 -40.59
CA GLY A 50 -25.17 14.47 -41.29
C GLY A 50 -26.29 15.30 -40.65
N ASP A 51 -26.97 14.75 -39.65
CA ASP A 51 -27.88 15.46 -38.75
C ASP A 51 -27.12 16.05 -37.54
N THR A 52 -27.71 17.04 -36.90
CA THR A 52 -27.11 17.79 -35.79
C THR A 52 -27.73 17.43 -34.45
N GLN A 53 -27.02 17.75 -33.37
CA GLN A 53 -27.53 17.75 -32.01
C GLN A 53 -26.94 18.91 -31.21
N THR A 54 -27.59 19.23 -30.10
CA THR A 54 -27.06 20.18 -29.12
C THR A 54 -26.71 19.45 -27.84
N VAL A 55 -25.42 19.40 -27.50
CA VAL A 55 -24.92 18.77 -26.27
C VAL A 55 -23.99 19.76 -25.58
N ASN A 56 -24.19 19.97 -24.27
CA ASN A 56 -23.35 20.87 -23.47
C ASN A 56 -23.21 22.28 -24.10
N GLY A 57 -24.31 22.80 -24.64
CA GLY A 57 -24.39 24.10 -25.32
C GLY A 57 -23.76 24.17 -26.72
N LEU A 58 -23.15 23.10 -27.23
CA LEU A 58 -22.60 23.05 -28.59
C LEU A 58 -23.62 22.42 -29.54
N SER A 59 -24.04 23.18 -30.56
CA SER A 59 -24.80 22.65 -31.70
C SER A 59 -23.83 22.21 -32.80
N ALA A 60 -23.73 20.91 -33.03
CA ALA A 60 -22.76 20.30 -33.93
C ALA A 60 -23.38 19.06 -34.62
N TYR A 61 -22.68 18.47 -35.58
CA TYR A 61 -23.08 17.18 -36.15
C TYR A 61 -22.98 16.08 -35.08
N GLN A 62 -23.77 15.02 -35.23
CA GLN A 62 -23.74 13.92 -34.28
C GLN A 62 -22.56 12.96 -34.54
N LEU A 63 -21.86 12.59 -33.46
CA LEU A 63 -20.99 11.42 -33.40
C LEU A 63 -21.75 10.29 -32.69
N GLY A 64 -22.65 9.64 -33.44
CA GLY A 64 -23.65 8.72 -32.90
C GLY A 64 -23.31 7.25 -33.13
N THR A 65 -24.00 6.33 -32.47
CA THR A 65 -23.76 4.87 -32.56
C THR A 65 -24.47 4.20 -33.75
N ALA A 66 -25.32 4.95 -34.45
CA ALA A 66 -25.97 4.52 -35.68
C ALA A 66 -25.63 5.48 -36.82
N GLN A 67 -25.56 4.98 -38.05
CA GLN A 67 -25.35 5.81 -39.24
C GLN A 67 -26.62 6.65 -39.55
N SER A 68 -26.44 7.84 -40.13
CA SER A 68 -27.55 8.67 -40.64
C SER A 68 -27.85 8.38 -42.12
N ASN A 69 -28.90 9.01 -42.65
CA ASN A 69 -29.23 8.99 -44.09
C ASN A 69 -28.99 10.35 -44.78
N THR A 70 -28.42 11.31 -44.07
CA THR A 70 -28.19 12.68 -44.56
C THR A 70 -26.74 12.82 -45.00
N ARG A 71 -26.48 12.89 -46.31
CA ARG A 71 -25.14 13.18 -46.81
C ARG A 71 -24.73 14.61 -46.48
N ARG A 72 -23.49 14.77 -46.02
CA ARG A 72 -22.81 16.06 -45.91
C ARG A 72 -21.42 15.96 -46.49
N THR A 73 -20.88 17.11 -46.87
CA THR A 73 -19.55 17.24 -47.43
C THR A 73 -18.96 18.59 -47.03
N THR A 74 -17.65 18.65 -46.86
CA THR A 74 -16.88 19.88 -46.72
C THR A 74 -15.62 19.74 -47.53
N PHE A 75 -15.11 20.86 -48.03
CA PHE A 75 -13.91 20.86 -48.85
C PHE A 75 -13.02 22.04 -48.52
N TYR A 76 -11.74 21.87 -48.84
CA TYR A 76 -10.77 22.95 -48.90
C TYR A 76 -10.06 22.90 -50.24
N GLN A 77 -9.95 24.06 -50.90
CA GLN A 77 -9.38 24.19 -52.23
C GLN A 77 -8.22 25.19 -52.22
N LEU A 78 -7.09 24.78 -52.80
CA LEU A 78 -5.98 25.66 -53.12
C LEU A 78 -6.07 26.06 -54.60
N THR A 79 -6.45 27.32 -54.86
CA THR A 79 -6.49 27.89 -56.22
C THR A 79 -5.08 28.28 -56.67
N GLY A 80 -4.81 28.18 -57.97
CA GLY A 80 -3.49 28.45 -58.56
C GLY A 80 -2.58 27.24 -58.61
N ASP A 81 -2.93 26.15 -57.91
CA ASP A 81 -2.18 24.90 -57.92
C ASP A 81 -2.59 23.98 -59.08
N GLY A 82 -1.59 23.46 -59.80
CA GLY A 82 -1.76 22.67 -61.02
C GLY A 82 -1.94 21.16 -60.78
N GLY A 83 -2.50 20.76 -59.64
CA GLY A 83 -2.79 19.35 -59.34
C GLY A 83 -1.64 18.54 -58.76
N SER A 84 -0.57 19.18 -58.30
CA SER A 84 0.59 18.51 -57.67
C SER A 84 0.52 18.43 -56.15
N SER A 85 -0.37 19.18 -55.50
CA SER A 85 -0.44 19.18 -54.04
C SER A 85 -0.95 17.86 -53.47
N LEU A 86 -0.26 17.37 -52.44
CA LEU A 86 -0.76 16.33 -51.54
C LEU A 86 -1.99 16.88 -50.79
N VAL A 87 -3.01 16.05 -50.62
CA VAL A 87 -4.14 16.40 -49.75
C VAL A 87 -4.12 15.47 -48.56
N THR A 88 -4.15 16.03 -47.36
CA THR A 88 -4.12 15.30 -46.10
C THR A 88 -5.37 15.63 -45.28
N TRP A 89 -5.94 14.61 -44.63
CA TRP A 89 -7.05 14.74 -43.69
C TRP A 89 -6.60 14.24 -42.32
N GLY A 90 -7.19 14.76 -41.24
CA GLY A 90 -6.95 14.28 -39.88
C GLY A 90 -8.01 14.81 -38.92
N ILE A 91 -8.00 14.31 -37.69
CA ILE A 91 -8.91 14.78 -36.62
C ILE A 91 -8.16 15.47 -35.50
N ARG A 92 -8.85 16.36 -34.81
CA ARG A 92 -8.50 16.79 -33.46
C ARG A 92 -9.66 16.47 -32.53
N VAL A 93 -9.35 16.21 -31.27
CA VAL A 93 -10.31 15.68 -30.29
C VAL A 93 -10.28 16.54 -29.04
N TRP A 94 -11.46 16.86 -28.51
CA TRP A 94 -11.66 17.62 -27.29
C TRP A 94 -12.63 16.90 -26.36
N LYS A 95 -12.41 17.07 -25.07
CA LYS A 95 -13.44 16.87 -24.06
C LYS A 95 -14.21 18.17 -23.90
N ARG A 96 -15.54 18.10 -23.82
CA ARG A 96 -16.40 19.25 -23.55
C ARG A 96 -17.23 19.02 -22.29
N THR A 97 -17.09 19.92 -21.31
CA THR A 97 -17.82 19.85 -20.05
C THR A 97 -19.27 20.32 -20.20
N SER A 98 -20.14 19.99 -19.25
CA SER A 98 -21.53 20.49 -19.21
C SER A 98 -21.66 22.01 -19.17
N GLY A 99 -20.65 22.70 -18.62
CA GLY A 99 -20.52 24.16 -18.66
C GLY A 99 -20.05 24.72 -20.01
N GLY A 100 -19.77 23.86 -20.99
CA GLY A 100 -19.40 24.25 -22.36
C GLY A 100 -17.93 24.58 -22.58
N VAL A 101 -17.06 24.24 -21.62
CA VAL A 101 -15.61 24.41 -21.75
C VAL A 101 -15.03 23.24 -22.52
N GLU A 102 -14.19 23.52 -23.52
CA GLU A 102 -13.46 22.50 -24.28
C GLU A 102 -11.99 22.43 -23.84
N THR A 103 -11.52 21.21 -23.60
CA THR A 103 -10.12 20.89 -23.37
C THR A 103 -9.66 19.95 -24.47
N GLU A 104 -8.63 20.37 -25.21
CA GLU A 104 -8.10 19.53 -26.28
C GLU A 104 -7.36 18.32 -25.70
N ILE A 105 -7.65 17.16 -26.25
CA ILE A 105 -7.01 15.88 -25.93
C ILE A 105 -5.84 15.65 -26.89
N THR A 106 -5.98 16.08 -28.15
CA THR A 106 -4.89 16.10 -29.13
C THR A 106 -3.90 17.24 -28.83
N SER A 107 -2.62 17.05 -29.14
CA SER A 107 -1.54 18.00 -28.80
C SER A 107 -1.44 19.22 -29.75
N GLY A 108 -2.57 19.74 -30.22
CA GLY A 108 -2.64 20.93 -31.08
C GLY A 108 -2.52 20.67 -32.59
N SER A 109 -2.13 19.47 -33.00
CA SER A 109 -2.03 19.05 -34.41
C SER A 109 -3.01 17.92 -34.72
N PRO A 110 -3.54 17.83 -35.95
CA PRO A 110 -4.37 16.69 -36.35
C PRO A 110 -3.64 15.35 -36.27
N VAL A 111 -4.37 14.33 -35.83
CA VAL A 111 -3.94 12.92 -35.67
C VAL A 111 -4.79 12.00 -36.56
N ALA A 112 -4.49 10.70 -36.56
CA ALA A 112 -5.12 9.71 -37.43
C ALA A 112 -5.18 10.18 -38.89
N THR A 113 -4.05 10.66 -39.42
CA THR A 113 -4.02 11.33 -40.71
C THR A 113 -4.03 10.36 -41.87
N VAL A 114 -4.69 10.73 -42.96
CA VAL A 114 -4.72 10.01 -44.25
C VAL A 114 -4.43 10.97 -45.39
N GLU A 115 -3.95 10.47 -46.52
CA GLU A 115 -3.55 11.35 -47.63
C GLU A 115 -3.85 10.80 -49.02
N ARG A 116 -3.99 11.70 -50.00
CA ARG A 116 -4.08 11.38 -51.43
C ARG A 116 -3.14 12.25 -52.24
N SER A 117 -2.30 11.63 -53.06
CA SER A 117 -1.40 12.30 -54.01
C SER A 117 -1.97 12.43 -55.43
N GLY A 118 -3.03 11.68 -55.75
CA GLY A 118 -3.69 11.66 -57.06
C GLY A 118 -5.21 11.83 -56.97
N ASN A 119 -5.85 12.17 -58.09
CA ASN A 119 -7.31 12.32 -58.14
C ASN A 119 -7.98 10.97 -57.88
N GLY A 120 -9.02 10.98 -57.04
CA GLY A 120 -9.73 9.77 -56.67
C GLY A 120 -10.59 9.97 -55.43
N ALA A 121 -11.50 9.04 -55.19
CA ALA A 121 -12.41 9.03 -54.05
C ALA A 121 -12.41 7.66 -53.38
N GLY A 122 -12.81 7.60 -52.11
CA GLY A 122 -13.03 6.35 -51.39
C GLY A 122 -12.59 6.41 -49.93
N THR A 123 -12.65 5.24 -49.29
CA THR A 123 -12.34 5.09 -47.87
C THR A 123 -10.84 5.02 -47.59
N GLN A 124 -10.39 5.70 -46.53
CA GLN A 124 -9.04 5.60 -45.98
C GLN A 124 -9.10 5.45 -44.47
N LEU A 125 -8.09 4.81 -43.89
CA LEU A 125 -8.01 4.50 -42.46
C LEU A 125 -6.83 5.25 -41.85
N GLY A 126 -7.08 5.96 -40.76
CA GLY A 126 -6.06 6.54 -39.90
C GLY A 126 -6.22 5.99 -38.48
N TYR A 127 -5.13 5.94 -37.74
CA TYR A 127 -5.11 5.37 -36.39
C TYR A 127 -4.67 6.39 -35.35
N TRP A 128 -5.28 6.33 -34.18
CA TRP A 128 -4.87 7.16 -33.04
C TRP A 128 -5.27 6.52 -31.72
N SER A 129 -4.30 6.38 -30.81
CA SER A 129 -4.56 6.03 -29.42
C SER A 129 -4.74 7.30 -28.58
N PRO A 130 -5.93 7.56 -28.02
CA PRO A 130 -6.14 8.65 -27.09
C PRO A 130 -5.28 8.48 -25.83
N PRO A 131 -4.71 9.56 -25.26
CA PRO A 131 -4.13 9.52 -23.93
C PRO A 131 -5.23 9.31 -22.87
N PRO A 132 -4.89 8.75 -21.68
CA PRO A 132 -5.85 8.57 -20.61
C PRO A 132 -6.49 9.92 -20.23
N THR A 133 -7.80 10.02 -20.40
CA THR A 133 -8.53 11.27 -20.24
C THR A 133 -9.65 11.11 -19.23
N ILE A 134 -9.59 11.86 -18.12
CA ILE A 134 -10.64 11.91 -17.11
C ILE A 134 -11.85 12.67 -17.64
N LEU A 135 -13.02 12.05 -17.53
CA LEU A 135 -14.31 12.60 -17.88
C LEU A 135 -15.16 12.80 -16.61
N ASN A 136 -16.02 13.81 -16.60
CA ASN A 136 -17.22 13.77 -15.76
C ASN A 136 -18.30 12.98 -16.50
N THR A 137 -19.28 12.44 -15.76
CA THR A 137 -20.40 11.69 -16.35
C THR A 137 -21.24 12.53 -17.33
N THR A 138 -21.18 13.86 -17.22
CA THR A 138 -21.87 14.81 -18.11
C THR A 138 -21.00 15.32 -19.27
N ASP A 139 -19.75 14.90 -19.38
CA ASP A 139 -18.86 15.34 -20.46
C ASP A 139 -19.23 14.66 -21.79
N SER A 140 -18.96 15.34 -22.89
CA SER A 140 -19.09 14.83 -24.27
C SER A 140 -17.75 14.91 -24.98
N ILE A 141 -17.51 14.04 -25.97
CA ILE A 141 -16.34 14.15 -26.86
C ILE A 141 -16.72 14.96 -28.09
N VAL A 142 -15.86 15.91 -28.45
CA VAL A 142 -15.98 16.74 -29.65
C VAL A 142 -14.84 16.38 -30.59
N ILE A 143 -15.17 16.13 -31.86
CA ILE A 143 -14.19 15.82 -32.91
C ILE A 143 -14.34 16.84 -34.02
N ARG A 144 -13.21 17.34 -34.52
CA ARG A 144 -13.18 18.21 -35.69
C ARG A 144 -12.27 17.61 -36.73
N VAL A 145 -12.75 17.53 -37.97
CA VAL A 145 -11.97 17.05 -39.11
C VAL A 145 -11.28 18.23 -39.79
N TYR A 146 -10.01 18.05 -40.14
CA TYR A 146 -9.19 19.04 -40.81
C TYR A 146 -8.70 18.51 -42.15
N ILE A 147 -8.53 19.42 -43.11
CA ILE A 147 -8.03 19.19 -44.46
C ILE A 147 -6.83 20.11 -44.68
N GLN A 148 -5.74 19.58 -45.20
CA GLN A 148 -4.56 20.30 -45.63
C GLN A 148 -4.33 20.03 -47.11
N VAL A 149 -4.10 21.09 -47.91
CA VAL A 149 -3.79 20.97 -49.34
C VAL A 149 -2.41 21.59 -49.59
N GLY A 150 -1.44 20.75 -49.94
CA GLY A 150 -0.05 21.15 -50.11
C GLY A 150 0.56 21.61 -48.79
N THR A 151 1.26 22.73 -48.80
CA THR A 151 1.89 23.32 -47.61
C THR A 151 1.01 24.35 -46.90
N SER A 152 -0.28 24.42 -47.25
CA SER A 152 -1.24 25.28 -46.54
C SER A 152 -1.39 24.83 -45.08
N GLY A 153 -1.87 25.73 -44.21
CA GLY A 153 -2.24 25.34 -42.84
C GLY A 153 -3.52 24.50 -42.84
N TRP A 154 -3.71 23.69 -41.80
CA TRP A 154 -4.91 22.87 -41.61
C TRP A 154 -6.20 23.71 -41.55
N GLN A 155 -7.18 23.35 -42.37
CA GLN A 155 -8.48 24.03 -42.46
C GLN A 155 -9.64 23.08 -42.14
N GLN A 156 -10.75 23.61 -41.63
CA GLN A 156 -12.01 22.85 -41.44
C GLN A 156 -12.92 22.89 -42.69
N GLY A 157 -12.43 23.39 -43.82
CA GLY A 157 -13.21 23.58 -45.03
C GLY A 157 -14.31 24.63 -44.89
N GLY A 158 -15.20 24.72 -45.89
CA GLY A 158 -16.26 25.74 -45.95
C GLY A 158 -17.42 25.52 -44.96
N THR A 159 -17.79 24.27 -44.69
CA THR A 159 -18.76 23.92 -43.63
C THR A 159 -18.01 23.17 -42.53
N PRO A 160 -17.81 23.75 -41.33
CA PRO A 160 -17.01 23.13 -40.28
C PRO A 160 -17.54 21.73 -39.88
N PRO A 161 -16.76 20.65 -40.09
CA PRO A 161 -17.14 19.29 -39.74
C PRO A 161 -16.86 19.07 -38.24
N VAL A 162 -17.67 19.73 -37.40
CA VAL A 162 -17.63 19.60 -35.94
C VAL A 162 -18.65 18.55 -35.53
N PHE A 163 -18.21 17.55 -34.79
CA PHE A 163 -19.03 16.45 -34.32
C PHE A 163 -18.99 16.37 -32.81
N THR A 164 -20.09 16.00 -32.17
CA THR A 164 -20.13 15.76 -30.73
C THR A 164 -20.87 14.47 -30.40
N THR A 165 -20.43 13.74 -29.38
CA THR A 165 -21.19 12.62 -28.81
C THR A 165 -22.36 13.12 -27.95
N ASN A 166 -23.27 12.23 -27.56
CA ASN A 166 -24.05 12.44 -26.34
C ASN A 166 -23.13 12.53 -25.11
N GLN A 167 -23.67 12.94 -23.96
CA GLN A 167 -22.98 12.77 -22.68
C GLN A 167 -22.73 11.27 -22.47
N LEU A 168 -21.48 10.89 -22.20
CA LEU A 168 -21.09 9.48 -22.20
C LEU A 168 -21.52 8.74 -20.94
N GLY A 169 -21.76 9.43 -19.81
CA GLY A 169 -22.10 8.81 -18.53
C GLY A 169 -20.92 8.11 -17.84
N ASN A 170 -19.75 8.08 -18.46
CA ASN A 170 -18.54 7.45 -17.96
C ASN A 170 -17.49 8.45 -17.48
N THR A 171 -16.51 7.97 -16.71
CA THR A 171 -15.49 8.82 -16.08
C THR A 171 -14.11 8.75 -16.74
N LEU A 172 -13.94 7.89 -17.75
CA LEU A 172 -12.71 7.78 -18.53
C LEU A 172 -13.02 7.57 -20.02
N LEU A 173 -12.22 8.22 -20.85
CA LEU A 173 -12.01 7.82 -22.23
C LEU A 173 -10.91 6.75 -22.23
N GLY A 174 -11.21 5.58 -22.81
CA GLY A 174 -10.27 4.47 -22.90
C GLY A 174 -9.06 4.83 -23.77
N GLN A 175 -7.97 4.07 -23.65
CA GLN A 175 -6.69 4.31 -24.35
C GLN A 175 -6.52 3.42 -25.60
N GLU A 176 -7.54 2.66 -25.92
CA GLU A 176 -7.55 1.71 -27.04
C GLU A 176 -7.41 2.46 -28.37
N GLU A 177 -6.63 1.90 -29.29
CA GLU A 177 -6.40 2.54 -30.58
C GLU A 177 -7.70 2.65 -31.39
N TRP A 178 -8.06 3.88 -31.73
CA TRP A 178 -9.20 4.17 -32.59
C TRP A 178 -8.81 3.96 -34.04
N THR A 179 -9.68 3.30 -34.78
CA THR A 179 -9.60 3.27 -36.26
C THR A 179 -10.54 4.32 -36.81
N VAL A 180 -9.98 5.43 -37.28
CA VAL A 180 -10.72 6.54 -37.88
C VAL A 180 -10.81 6.32 -39.38
N ILE A 181 -12.04 6.20 -39.86
CA ILE A 181 -12.35 5.86 -41.24
C ILE A 181 -12.93 7.09 -41.91
N TYR A 182 -12.27 7.54 -42.97
CA TYR A 182 -12.63 8.73 -43.74
C TYR A 182 -13.07 8.34 -45.14
N TYR A 183 -14.18 8.88 -45.63
CA TYR A 183 -14.45 8.95 -47.06
C TYR A 183 -13.88 10.26 -47.61
N THR A 184 -12.78 10.16 -48.34
CA THR A 184 -12.03 11.31 -48.86
C THR A 184 -12.10 11.36 -50.38
N THR A 185 -12.16 12.56 -50.94
CA THR A 185 -12.01 12.78 -52.38
C THR A 185 -10.92 13.82 -52.63
N ARG A 186 -10.02 13.53 -53.56
CA ARG A 186 -9.11 14.54 -54.12
C ARG A 186 -9.50 14.81 -55.57
N THR A 187 -9.68 16.07 -55.90
CA THR A 187 -9.86 16.52 -57.29
C THR A 187 -8.85 17.60 -57.62
N SER A 188 -8.46 17.70 -58.89
CA SER A 188 -7.61 18.76 -59.37
C SER A 188 -7.99 19.17 -60.78
N ARG A 189 -7.79 20.46 -61.07
CA ARG A 189 -7.93 21.03 -62.41
C ARG A 189 -6.60 21.61 -62.83
N THR A 190 -5.97 21.00 -63.83
CA THR A 190 -4.62 21.36 -64.29
C THR A 190 -4.62 22.20 -65.57
N THR A 191 -5.76 22.28 -66.26
CA THR A 191 -5.94 22.99 -67.53
C THR A 191 -6.55 24.38 -67.35
N GLY A 192 -6.20 25.31 -68.23
CA GLY A 192 -6.69 26.70 -68.21
C GLY A 192 -5.68 27.68 -67.60
N GLY A 193 -6.09 28.96 -67.51
CA GLY A 193 -5.31 30.01 -66.86
C GLY A 193 -5.06 29.69 -65.38
N GLN A 194 -3.97 30.20 -64.82
CA GLN A 194 -3.53 29.87 -63.45
C GLN A 194 -4.65 30.08 -62.41
N ALA A 195 -5.45 31.14 -62.54
CA ALA A 195 -6.58 31.42 -61.65
C ALA A 195 -7.71 30.37 -61.68
N GLY A 196 -7.79 29.54 -62.73
CA GLY A 196 -8.77 28.46 -62.86
C GLY A 196 -8.23 27.08 -62.48
N ARG A 197 -6.94 26.97 -62.17
CA ARG A 197 -6.31 25.72 -61.70
C ARG A 197 -6.53 25.56 -60.20
N TYR A 198 -6.72 24.34 -59.73
CA TYR A 198 -6.84 24.06 -58.30
C TYR A 198 -6.49 22.62 -57.95
N THR A 199 -6.19 22.42 -56.66
CA THR A 199 -6.29 21.12 -55.97
C THR A 199 -7.30 21.27 -54.83
N GLN A 200 -8.23 20.32 -54.73
CA GLN A 200 -9.26 20.29 -53.71
C GLN A 200 -9.25 18.96 -52.96
N GLY A 201 -9.41 19.05 -51.65
CA GLY A 201 -9.71 17.93 -50.78
C GLY A 201 -11.12 18.03 -50.22
N ASP A 202 -11.90 16.96 -50.36
CA ASP A 202 -13.24 16.81 -49.82
C ASP A 202 -13.25 15.74 -48.72
N PHE A 203 -14.03 15.98 -47.68
CA PHE A 203 -14.41 15.00 -46.67
C PHE A 203 -15.93 14.82 -46.72
N ASP A 204 -16.39 13.60 -47.00
CA ASP A 204 -17.80 13.24 -47.09
C ASP A 204 -18.23 12.37 -45.90
N TRP A 205 -19.46 12.54 -45.42
CA TRP A 205 -20.00 11.75 -44.31
C TRP A 205 -21.53 11.62 -44.31
N GLY A 206 -22.06 10.86 -43.35
CA GLY A 206 -23.48 10.84 -42.98
C GLY A 206 -24.39 9.87 -43.73
N THR A 207 -23.86 8.97 -44.56
CA THR A 207 -24.65 7.89 -45.22
C THR A 207 -23.83 6.60 -45.30
N SER A 208 -24.47 5.48 -45.64
CA SER A 208 -23.77 4.20 -45.87
C SER A 208 -22.78 4.24 -47.04
N THR A 209 -23.01 5.08 -48.06
CA THR A 209 -22.06 5.28 -49.17
C THR A 209 -20.86 6.11 -48.72
N TYR A 210 -21.12 7.17 -47.94
CA TYR A 210 -20.10 8.07 -47.39
C TYR A 210 -19.89 7.76 -45.90
N ASN A 211 -19.45 6.53 -45.62
CA ASN A 211 -19.48 5.92 -44.28
C ASN A 211 -18.24 6.24 -43.44
N SER A 212 -17.98 7.53 -43.24
CA SER A 212 -16.95 7.98 -42.31
C SER A 212 -17.39 7.65 -40.87
N ARG A 213 -16.49 7.04 -40.08
CA ARG A 213 -16.76 6.60 -38.70
C ARG A 213 -15.49 6.40 -37.88
N ILE A 214 -15.64 6.12 -36.60
CA ILE A 214 -14.58 5.71 -35.67
C ILE A 214 -14.95 4.36 -35.10
N GLU A 215 -14.07 3.39 -35.22
CA GLU A 215 -14.19 2.07 -34.60
C GLU A 215 -13.29 2.00 -33.35
N ASN A 216 -13.62 1.08 -32.44
CA ASN A 216 -12.98 0.91 -31.14
C ASN A 216 -13.02 2.19 -30.28
N PHE A 217 -14.11 2.96 -30.38
CA PHE A 217 -14.33 4.09 -29.48
C PHE A 217 -14.71 3.53 -28.11
N THR A 218 -13.77 3.57 -27.17
CA THR A 218 -13.93 2.93 -25.86
C THR A 218 -14.02 3.95 -24.73
N HIS A 219 -14.95 3.75 -23.80
CA HIS A 219 -15.10 4.55 -22.58
C HIS A 219 -15.68 3.71 -21.44
N TYR A 220 -15.33 4.05 -20.20
CA TYR A 220 -15.74 3.26 -19.03
C TYR A 220 -15.65 4.01 -17.71
N THR A 221 -16.25 3.41 -16.67
CA THR A 221 -16.14 3.88 -15.29
C THR A 221 -15.41 2.81 -14.49
N PRO A 222 -14.10 2.97 -14.24
CA PRO A 222 -13.36 2.00 -13.46
C PRO A 222 -13.87 1.97 -12.02
N THR A 223 -13.74 0.82 -11.39
CA THR A 223 -14.10 0.57 -10.00
C THR A 223 -12.83 0.26 -9.22
N THR A 224 -12.56 1.06 -8.18
CA THR A 224 -11.55 0.75 -7.17
C THR A 224 -12.23 -0.01 -6.02
N THR A 225 -11.82 -1.25 -5.81
CA THR A 225 -12.30 -2.08 -4.70
C THR A 225 -11.37 -1.95 -3.51
N VAL A 226 -11.96 -1.67 -2.35
CA VAL A 226 -11.30 -1.64 -1.05
C VAL A 226 -11.61 -2.94 -0.31
N GLY A 227 -10.56 -3.58 0.21
CA GLY A 227 -10.65 -4.78 1.05
C GLY A 227 -9.68 -4.68 2.22
N THR A 228 -9.45 -5.79 2.92
CA THR A 228 -8.46 -5.89 4.01
C THR A 228 -7.65 -7.18 3.93
N SER A 229 -6.48 -7.17 4.57
CA SER A 229 -5.61 -8.32 4.76
C SER A 229 -4.99 -8.27 6.15
N GLY A 230 -4.77 -9.44 6.76
CA GLY A 230 -4.17 -9.56 8.09
C GLY A 230 -5.07 -9.11 9.24
N THR A 231 -4.47 -8.98 10.42
CA THR A 231 -5.13 -8.65 11.69
C THR A 231 -4.44 -7.47 12.38
N GLN A 232 -5.19 -6.71 13.17
CA GLN A 232 -4.61 -5.73 14.08
C GLN A 232 -3.72 -6.43 15.13
N ASN A 233 -2.71 -5.72 15.60
CA ASN A 233 -1.94 -6.08 16.78
C ASN A 233 -2.89 -6.15 17.98
N SER A 234 -2.72 -7.17 18.82
CA SER A 234 -3.64 -7.41 19.95
C SER A 234 -3.48 -6.41 21.08
N GLN A 235 -2.32 -5.78 21.21
CA GLN A 235 -1.97 -4.93 22.35
C GLN A 235 -1.15 -3.72 21.93
N THR A 236 -1.31 -2.65 22.70
CA THR A 236 -0.45 -1.45 22.70
C THR A 236 -0.47 -0.84 24.11
N TYR A 237 0.33 0.19 24.33
CA TYR A 237 0.47 0.83 25.63
C TYR A 237 0.12 2.32 25.55
N PRO A 238 -0.32 2.95 26.65
CA PRO A 238 -0.42 4.41 26.71
C PRO A 238 0.92 5.08 26.37
N ASN A 239 0.86 6.28 25.79
CA ASN A 239 2.06 7.06 25.43
C ASN A 239 2.99 6.35 24.42
N THR A 240 2.42 5.59 23.48
CA THR A 240 3.17 4.94 22.40
C THR A 240 3.11 5.79 21.13
N ASN A 241 4.28 6.17 20.60
CA ASN A 241 4.37 6.90 19.34
C ASN A 241 4.56 5.94 18.15
N ASP A 242 4.11 6.36 16.97
CA ASP A 242 4.25 5.65 15.71
C ASP A 242 3.79 4.18 15.79
N PHE A 243 2.75 3.90 16.57
CA PHE A 243 2.20 2.56 16.74
C PHE A 243 1.62 2.07 15.42
N ASN A 244 2.13 0.95 14.93
CA ASN A 244 1.55 0.25 13.78
C ASN A 244 0.35 -0.55 14.26
N ILE A 245 -0.81 -0.29 13.67
CA ILE A 245 -2.04 -1.00 14.02
C ILE A 245 -1.98 -2.49 13.67
N GLY A 246 -1.17 -2.88 12.68
CA GLY A 246 -1.18 -4.24 12.12
C GLY A 246 -2.26 -4.42 11.05
N GLY A 247 -2.06 -5.40 10.17
CA GLY A 247 -2.92 -5.62 9.00
C GLY A 247 -2.86 -4.46 8.00
N SER A 248 -3.72 -4.52 6.98
CA SER A 248 -3.77 -3.49 5.94
C SER A 248 -5.13 -3.40 5.26
N PHE A 249 -5.46 -2.22 4.73
CA PHE A 249 -6.46 -2.10 3.67
C PHE A 249 -5.83 -2.45 2.32
N THR A 250 -6.62 -2.98 1.40
CA THR A 250 -6.17 -3.33 0.04
C THR A 250 -6.96 -2.52 -0.97
N PHE A 251 -6.29 -2.01 -1.99
CA PHE A 251 -6.88 -1.27 -3.10
C PHE A 251 -6.55 -1.98 -4.41
N VAL A 252 -7.57 -2.34 -5.17
CA VAL A 252 -7.43 -2.95 -6.51
C VAL A 252 -8.38 -2.25 -7.45
N ARG A 253 -7.90 -1.84 -8.62
CA ARG A 253 -8.73 -1.26 -9.67
C ARG A 253 -9.01 -2.32 -10.73
N ASN A 254 -10.25 -2.46 -11.18
CA ASN A 254 -10.59 -3.48 -12.17
C ASN A 254 -9.89 -3.24 -13.53
N GLU A 255 -9.62 -1.99 -13.88
CA GLU A 255 -9.01 -1.61 -15.16
C GLU A 255 -8.26 -0.28 -15.08
N GLY A 256 -7.20 -0.16 -15.87
CA GLY A 256 -6.36 1.03 -15.94
C GLY A 256 -5.67 1.36 -14.62
N SER A 257 -5.32 2.63 -14.45
CA SER A 257 -4.79 3.18 -13.21
C SER A 257 -5.51 4.47 -12.84
N GLY A 258 -5.45 4.85 -11.56
CA GLY A 258 -6.00 6.10 -11.06
C GLY A 258 -5.43 6.43 -9.68
N ASN A 259 -5.49 7.71 -9.31
CA ASN A 259 -5.00 8.15 -8.00
C ASN A 259 -6.14 8.17 -6.98
N VAL A 260 -5.91 7.56 -5.82
CA VAL A 260 -6.65 7.84 -4.58
C VAL A 260 -6.11 9.15 -4.02
N THR A 261 -7.01 10.09 -3.70
CA THR A 261 -6.66 11.47 -3.28
C THR A 261 -7.05 11.80 -1.85
N SER A 262 -8.01 11.06 -1.29
CA SER A 262 -8.40 11.19 0.11
C SER A 262 -8.93 9.87 0.66
N ILE A 263 -8.64 9.61 1.93
CA ILE A 263 -9.07 8.43 2.67
C ILE A 263 -9.53 8.87 4.06
N THR A 264 -10.71 8.44 4.47
CA THR A 264 -11.19 8.59 5.85
C THR A 264 -11.07 7.27 6.58
N ILE A 265 -10.29 7.25 7.65
CA ILE A 265 -10.19 6.13 8.58
C ILE A 265 -11.12 6.40 9.77
N SER A 266 -11.88 5.39 10.18
CA SER A 266 -12.71 5.42 11.38
C SER A 266 -12.12 4.49 12.43
N HIS A 267 -12.25 4.90 13.69
CA HIS A 267 -11.97 4.09 14.86
C HIS A 267 -13.29 3.84 15.61
N THR A 268 -13.56 2.59 15.97
CA THR A 268 -14.84 2.16 16.59
C THR A 268 -14.68 1.47 17.94
N GLY A 269 -13.45 1.39 18.46
CA GLY A 269 -13.19 0.89 19.80
C GLY A 269 -13.56 1.92 20.88
N SER A 270 -13.17 1.63 22.11
CA SER A 270 -13.58 2.43 23.28
C SER A 270 -12.63 3.57 23.64
N VAL A 271 -11.41 3.63 23.08
CA VAL A 271 -10.47 4.71 23.39
C VAL A 271 -11.00 6.06 22.89
N SER A 272 -10.86 7.11 23.70
CA SER A 272 -11.24 8.46 23.26
C SER A 272 -10.44 8.89 22.03
N SER A 273 -11.10 9.50 21.05
CA SER A 273 -10.43 10.07 19.86
C SER A 273 -9.38 11.13 20.22
N SER A 274 -9.50 11.80 21.37
CA SER A 274 -8.49 12.75 21.85
C SER A 274 -7.16 12.10 22.19
N ASN A 275 -7.14 10.77 22.39
CA ASN A 275 -5.95 9.98 22.68
C ASN A 275 -5.41 9.28 21.42
N LEU A 276 -5.96 9.56 20.23
CA LEU A 276 -5.47 9.03 18.96
C LEU A 276 -5.06 10.20 18.06
N SER A 277 -3.77 10.34 17.81
CA SER A 277 -3.21 11.44 17.02
C SER A 277 -2.24 10.95 15.95
N ASP A 278 -1.78 11.88 15.11
CA ASP A 278 -0.74 11.65 14.10
C ASP A 278 -1.02 10.44 13.18
N LEU A 279 -2.28 10.32 12.73
CA LEU A 279 -2.67 9.28 11.79
C LEU A 279 -1.85 9.43 10.50
N LYS A 280 -1.02 8.43 10.24
CA LYS A 280 -0.20 8.27 9.04
C LYS A 280 -0.63 7.01 8.31
N LEU A 281 -0.89 7.14 7.02
CA LEU A 281 -1.18 6.03 6.13
C LEU A 281 0.03 5.81 5.23
N TYR A 282 0.57 4.59 5.24
CA TYR A 282 1.67 4.19 4.37
C TYR A 282 1.16 3.20 3.34
N TYR A 283 1.67 3.24 2.11
CA TYR A 283 1.25 2.31 1.08
C TYR A 283 2.41 1.68 0.32
N LYS A 284 2.13 0.49 -0.23
CA LYS A 284 3.05 -0.25 -1.09
C LYS A 284 2.26 -1.17 -2.02
N GLN A 285 2.70 -1.30 -3.27
CA GLN A 285 2.13 -2.28 -4.19
C GLN A 285 2.72 -3.66 -3.87
N GLU A 286 1.88 -4.63 -3.52
CA GLU A 286 2.27 -5.98 -3.11
C GLU A 286 1.24 -7.00 -3.60
N SER A 287 1.68 -8.17 -4.07
CA SER A 287 0.78 -9.26 -4.47
C SER A 287 0.04 -9.87 -3.28
N SER A 288 0.64 -9.79 -2.10
CA SER A 288 0.03 -10.14 -0.81
C SER A 288 0.59 -9.16 0.22
N CYS A 289 -0.29 -8.56 1.02
CA CYS A 289 0.15 -7.53 1.96
C CYS A 289 1.01 -8.13 3.06
N SER A 290 2.06 -7.40 3.43
CA SER A 290 2.88 -7.69 4.60
C SER A 290 2.03 -7.64 5.88
N THR A 291 2.39 -8.41 6.90
CA THR A 291 1.69 -8.42 8.19
C THR A 291 1.91 -7.14 8.99
N SER A 292 3.01 -6.43 8.71
CA SER A 292 3.38 -5.15 9.27
C SER A 292 3.80 -4.19 8.15
N LYS A 293 3.83 -2.88 8.46
CA LYS A 293 4.27 -1.83 7.53
C LYS A 293 5.70 -2.11 7.06
N PRO A 294 5.95 -2.28 5.75
CA PRO A 294 7.30 -2.41 5.20
C PRO A 294 8.13 -1.15 5.43
N VAL A 295 9.44 -1.32 5.60
CA VAL A 295 10.38 -0.19 5.81
C VAL A 295 10.40 0.78 4.62
N ASP A 296 10.19 0.26 3.41
CA ASP A 296 10.16 1.00 2.15
C ASP A 296 8.74 1.46 1.73
N ALA A 297 7.75 1.38 2.62
CA ALA A 297 6.41 1.87 2.33
C ALA A 297 6.39 3.41 2.21
N THR A 298 5.61 3.92 1.26
CA THR A 298 5.53 5.36 0.96
C THR A 298 4.44 6.01 1.79
N LEU A 299 4.70 7.19 2.37
CA LEU A 299 3.67 7.94 3.10
C LEU A 299 2.62 8.50 2.10
N PHE A 300 1.34 8.23 2.36
CA PHE A 300 0.22 8.79 1.61
C PHE A 300 -0.05 10.24 2.00
N ASN A 301 -0.09 10.50 3.30
CA ASN A 301 -0.47 11.80 3.87
C ASN A 301 0.38 12.96 3.34
N SER A 302 -0.28 14.04 2.93
CA SER A 302 0.36 15.36 2.79
C SER A 302 0.56 16.03 4.15
N THR A 303 -0.35 15.77 5.09
CA THR A 303 -0.32 16.24 6.48
C THR A 303 -0.81 15.12 7.42
N PRO A 304 -0.28 15.02 8.64
CA PRO A 304 -0.84 14.14 9.67
C PRO A 304 -2.35 14.31 9.85
N GLY A 305 -3.06 13.20 10.06
CA GLY A 305 -4.48 13.20 10.41
C GLY A 305 -4.67 13.25 11.93
N SER A 306 -5.74 13.90 12.38
CA SER A 306 -6.20 13.83 13.77
C SER A 306 -7.60 13.25 13.81
N PHE A 307 -7.90 12.40 14.79
CA PHE A 307 -9.25 11.87 14.96
C PHE A 307 -10.16 12.92 15.59
N SER A 308 -11.32 13.13 14.96
CA SER A 308 -12.42 13.94 15.47
C SER A 308 -13.68 13.11 15.40
N SER A 309 -14.39 12.96 16.52
CA SER A 309 -15.61 12.14 16.61
C SER A 309 -15.45 10.72 16.03
N GLY A 310 -14.33 10.05 16.32
CA GLY A 310 -14.08 8.67 15.88
C GLY A 310 -13.60 8.51 14.44
N SER A 311 -13.32 9.58 13.70
CA SER A 311 -12.77 9.47 12.33
C SER A 311 -11.72 10.51 12.01
N SER A 312 -10.85 10.22 11.05
CA SER A 312 -9.84 11.13 10.55
C SER A 312 -9.74 11.01 9.04
N THR A 313 -9.84 12.16 8.36
CA THR A 313 -9.67 12.25 6.90
C THR A 313 -8.27 12.77 6.59
N VAL A 314 -7.56 12.06 5.72
CA VAL A 314 -6.25 12.47 5.24
C VAL A 314 -6.27 12.58 3.71
N THR A 315 -5.47 13.50 3.20
CA THR A 315 -5.30 13.73 1.76
C THR A 315 -3.90 13.32 1.33
N GLY A 316 -3.78 12.91 0.08
CA GLY A 316 -2.54 12.39 -0.47
C GLY A 316 -2.65 12.11 -1.96
N SER A 317 -1.67 11.39 -2.49
CA SER A 317 -1.76 10.83 -3.84
C SER A 317 -1.12 9.44 -3.84
N MET A 318 -1.95 8.43 -4.11
CA MET A 318 -1.53 7.04 -4.25
C MET A 318 -2.09 6.48 -5.56
N SER A 319 -1.20 6.04 -6.45
CA SER A 319 -1.61 5.34 -7.68
C SER A 319 -2.09 3.93 -7.36
N VAL A 320 -3.24 3.56 -7.92
CA VAL A 320 -3.85 2.23 -7.81
C VAL A 320 -4.18 1.75 -9.22
N GLY A 321 -3.75 0.53 -9.55
CA GLY A 321 -4.04 -0.14 -10.81
C GLY A 321 -4.64 -1.53 -10.60
N ALA A 322 -4.49 -2.40 -11.59
CA ALA A 322 -4.94 -3.78 -11.52
C ALA A 322 -4.19 -4.63 -10.49
N THR A 323 -2.96 -4.24 -10.14
CA THR A 323 -2.22 -4.88 -9.05
C THR A 323 -2.63 -4.29 -7.71
N GLN A 324 -2.72 -5.14 -6.70
CA GLN A 324 -3.06 -4.75 -5.33
C GLN A 324 -2.05 -3.77 -4.73
N THR A 325 -2.58 -2.69 -4.17
CA THR A 325 -1.87 -1.74 -3.31
C THR A 325 -2.34 -1.92 -1.87
N CYS A 326 -1.41 -2.17 -0.95
CA CYS A 326 -1.65 -2.34 0.47
C CYS A 326 -1.44 -1.01 1.19
N LEU A 327 -2.33 -0.67 2.12
CA LEU A 327 -2.33 0.55 2.92
C LEU A 327 -2.28 0.19 4.41
N TYR A 328 -1.24 0.65 5.08
CA TYR A 328 -0.91 0.38 6.48
C TYR A 328 -1.20 1.60 7.34
N VAL A 329 -1.76 1.37 8.52
CA VAL A 329 -2.17 2.42 9.46
C VAL A 329 -1.15 2.53 10.59
N GLN A 330 -0.67 3.76 10.82
CA GLN A 330 0.18 4.12 11.95
C GLN A 330 -0.42 5.33 12.66
N LEU A 331 -0.38 5.35 13.99
CA LEU A 331 -0.90 6.45 14.81
C LEU A 331 -0.21 6.51 16.17
N ASP A 332 -0.36 7.63 16.87
CA ASP A 332 0.11 7.83 18.24
C ASP A 332 -1.00 7.55 19.26
N ILE A 333 -0.63 6.92 20.37
CA ILE A 333 -1.48 6.65 21.53
C ILE A 333 -1.13 7.63 22.64
N GLY A 334 -2.07 8.51 22.97
CA GLY A 334 -1.91 9.49 24.05
C GLY A 334 -1.83 8.86 25.43
N SER A 335 -1.19 9.56 26.37
CA SER A 335 -1.07 9.14 27.78
C SER A 335 -2.41 9.11 28.53
N GLY A 336 -3.46 9.72 27.99
CA GLY A 336 -4.81 9.67 28.53
C GLY A 336 -5.55 8.36 28.22
N ALA A 337 -5.02 7.47 27.38
CA ALA A 337 -5.61 6.16 27.11
C ALA A 337 -5.57 5.28 28.37
N GLN A 338 -6.68 4.63 28.68
CA GLN A 338 -6.84 3.82 29.89
C GLN A 338 -6.68 2.33 29.58
N ILE A 339 -6.15 1.58 30.55
CA ILE A 339 -5.99 0.12 30.44
C ILE A 339 -7.36 -0.54 30.20
N GLY A 340 -7.42 -1.47 29.26
CA GLY A 340 -8.65 -2.17 28.86
C GLY A 340 -9.46 -1.45 27.78
N GLU A 341 -9.12 -0.21 27.42
CA GLU A 341 -9.72 0.44 26.25
C GLU A 341 -9.30 -0.26 24.95
N THR A 342 -10.12 -0.17 23.91
CA THR A 342 -9.87 -0.86 22.64
C THR A 342 -9.69 0.10 21.48
N ILE A 343 -8.95 -0.34 20.46
CA ILE A 343 -8.77 0.30 19.15
C ILE A 343 -9.25 -0.67 18.06
N GLU A 344 -10.20 -0.23 17.25
CA GLU A 344 -10.71 -0.97 16.09
C GLU A 344 -10.75 -0.06 14.87
N ILE A 345 -9.99 -0.39 13.83
CA ILE A 345 -9.80 0.45 12.65
C ILE A 345 -10.58 -0.07 11.44
N GLN A 346 -11.31 0.83 10.79
CA GLN A 346 -12.10 0.53 9.60
C GLN A 346 -12.18 1.69 8.61
N ILE A 347 -12.60 1.38 7.39
CA ILE A 347 -13.21 2.34 6.46
C ILE A 347 -14.70 2.00 6.45
N THR A 348 -15.51 2.84 7.11
CA THR A 348 -16.95 2.59 7.36
C THR A 348 -17.77 2.50 6.07
N ASN A 349 -17.46 3.31 5.07
CA ASN A 349 -18.08 3.26 3.75
C ASN A 349 -17.09 3.74 2.67
N PRO A 350 -16.32 2.83 2.05
CA PRO A 350 -15.34 3.19 1.03
C PRO A 350 -15.90 4.03 -0.11
N SER A 351 -17.16 3.79 -0.53
CA SER A 351 -17.79 4.54 -1.63
C SER A 351 -17.95 6.05 -1.39
N THR A 352 -17.92 6.49 -0.13
CA THR A 352 -18.00 7.91 0.26
C THR A 352 -16.77 8.41 1.02
N GLN A 353 -15.99 7.52 1.62
CA GLN A 353 -14.84 7.85 2.46
C GLN A 353 -13.50 7.72 1.75
N VAL A 354 -13.47 7.17 0.54
CA VAL A 354 -12.30 7.15 -0.32
C VAL A 354 -12.64 7.94 -1.58
N THR A 355 -11.80 8.93 -1.89
CA THR A 355 -11.92 9.72 -3.12
C THR A 355 -10.88 9.26 -4.13
N VAL A 356 -11.32 9.01 -5.36
CA VAL A 356 -10.45 8.70 -6.51
C VAL A 356 -10.58 9.79 -7.57
N ALA A 357 -9.49 10.05 -8.31
CA ALA A 357 -9.49 11.06 -9.38
C ALA A 357 -10.45 10.71 -10.53
N SER A 358 -10.72 9.42 -10.74
CA SER A 358 -11.72 8.93 -11.70
C SER A 358 -12.23 7.55 -11.30
N GLY A 359 -13.45 7.22 -11.72
CA GLY A 359 -14.12 5.98 -11.39
C GLY A 359 -15.01 6.08 -10.15
N VAL A 360 -15.36 4.92 -9.60
CA VAL A 360 -16.12 4.75 -8.37
C VAL A 360 -15.35 3.89 -7.38
N VAL A 361 -15.70 3.97 -6.09
CA VAL A 361 -15.11 3.14 -5.04
C VAL A 361 -16.16 2.20 -4.45
N THR A 362 -15.77 0.95 -4.21
CA THR A 362 -16.60 -0.09 -3.60
C THR A 362 -15.81 -0.81 -2.49
N PRO A 363 -16.46 -1.46 -1.52
CA PRO A 363 -17.91 -1.56 -1.30
C PRO A 363 -18.53 -0.29 -0.68
N ALA A 364 -19.86 -0.30 -0.53
CA ALA A 364 -20.61 0.71 0.22
C ALA A 364 -20.90 0.29 1.68
N THR A 365 -20.10 -0.65 2.20
CA THR A 365 -20.21 -1.24 3.53
C THR A 365 -18.88 -1.14 4.25
N ALA A 366 -18.89 -1.30 5.57
CA ALA A 366 -17.68 -1.25 6.38
C ALA A 366 -16.67 -2.31 5.91
N VAL A 367 -15.42 -1.86 5.78
CA VAL A 367 -14.26 -2.71 5.56
C VAL A 367 -13.40 -2.55 6.81
N VAL A 368 -13.24 -3.64 7.56
CA VAL A 368 -12.62 -3.66 8.90
C VAL A 368 -11.32 -4.46 8.83
N ILE A 369 -10.25 -3.97 9.45
CA ILE A 369 -9.06 -4.80 9.69
C ILE A 369 -9.40 -5.72 10.87
N THR A 370 -9.36 -7.03 10.65
CA THR A 370 -9.82 -7.99 11.67
C THR A 370 -9.00 -7.93 12.96
N GLY A 371 -9.62 -8.22 14.11
CA GLY A 371 -8.97 -8.19 15.43
C GLY A 371 -9.13 -6.86 16.16
N THR A 372 -8.81 -6.84 17.46
CA THR A 372 -8.98 -5.69 18.36
C THR A 372 -7.66 -5.43 19.06
N THR A 373 -7.17 -4.19 19.03
CA THR A 373 -6.02 -3.78 19.86
C THR A 373 -6.54 -3.33 21.21
N THR A 374 -6.00 -3.87 22.30
CA THR A 374 -6.35 -3.44 23.67
C THR A 374 -5.19 -2.64 24.27
N ILE A 375 -5.52 -1.54 24.96
CA ILE A 375 -4.55 -0.79 25.77
C ILE A 375 -4.19 -1.65 26.99
N ALA A 376 -2.93 -2.08 27.06
CA ALA A 376 -2.39 -2.86 28.16
C ALA A 376 -1.53 -1.99 29.08
N GLU A 377 -1.20 -2.53 30.25
CA GLU A 377 -0.19 -1.94 31.12
C GLU A 377 1.20 -2.13 30.47
N ALA A 378 2.03 -1.08 30.46
CA ALA A 378 3.37 -1.18 29.91
C ALA A 378 4.24 -2.13 30.77
N PRO A 379 5.09 -2.96 30.15
CA PRO A 379 5.99 -3.83 30.89
C PRO A 379 7.04 -2.99 31.62
N ILE A 380 7.14 -3.19 32.93
CA ILE A 380 8.09 -2.56 33.82
C ILE A 380 9.02 -3.65 34.33
N VAL A 381 10.28 -3.61 33.88
CA VAL A 381 11.37 -4.43 34.41
C VAL A 381 12.06 -3.63 35.50
N SER A 382 11.93 -4.07 36.75
CA SER A 382 12.57 -3.40 37.89
C SER A 382 12.91 -4.41 38.98
N ILE A 383 14.03 -4.16 39.66
CA ILE A 383 14.45 -4.93 40.82
C ILE A 383 14.85 -4.00 41.96
N SER A 384 14.71 -4.49 43.19
CA SER A 384 15.33 -3.93 44.39
C SER A 384 16.19 -4.98 45.08
N ILE A 385 17.20 -4.53 45.82
CA ILE A 385 17.87 -5.34 46.84
C ILE A 385 17.15 -5.03 48.16
N GLU A 386 16.54 -6.04 48.78
CA GLU A 386 15.79 -5.88 50.05
C GLU A 386 16.71 -5.99 51.29
N THR A 387 17.96 -6.40 51.07
CA THR A 387 19.06 -6.40 52.03
C THR A 387 19.96 -5.18 51.83
N ASP A 388 21.08 -5.09 52.53
CA ASP A 388 22.00 -3.96 52.44
C ASP A 388 22.76 -3.87 51.10
N GLY A 389 22.96 -4.99 50.42
CA GLY A 389 23.72 -5.05 49.17
C GLY A 389 25.23 -4.99 49.37
N ASP A 390 25.70 -5.02 50.63
CA ASP A 390 27.10 -4.97 51.02
C ASP A 390 27.48 -6.30 51.68
N ILE A 391 28.65 -6.84 51.34
CA ILE A 391 29.12 -8.12 51.90
C ILE A 391 30.51 -7.90 52.50
N ASP A 392 30.65 -8.13 53.81
CA ASP A 392 31.95 -8.09 54.50
C ASP A 392 32.46 -9.51 54.80
N TYR A 393 33.37 -9.99 53.95
CA TYR A 393 34.03 -11.28 54.17
C TYR A 393 35.05 -11.26 55.31
N GLY A 394 35.41 -10.09 55.84
CA GLY A 394 36.40 -9.88 56.88
C GLY A 394 37.81 -10.33 56.45
N ILE A 395 38.62 -10.69 57.43
CA ILE A 395 39.99 -11.16 57.20
C ILE A 395 39.99 -12.66 56.93
N LEU A 396 40.57 -13.05 55.79
CA LEU A 396 40.73 -14.44 55.35
C LEU A 396 42.22 -14.77 55.18
N PRO A 397 42.73 -15.83 55.82
CA PRO A 397 44.03 -16.42 55.50
C PRO A 397 44.10 -16.90 54.05
N ALA A 398 45.31 -16.98 53.49
CA ALA A 398 45.54 -17.48 52.14
C ALA A 398 44.88 -18.86 51.94
N THR A 399 44.28 -19.09 50.78
CA THR A 399 43.50 -20.29 50.39
C THR A 399 42.18 -20.54 51.15
N GLU A 400 41.85 -19.75 52.18
CA GLU A 400 40.57 -19.93 52.86
C GLU A 400 39.38 -19.45 52.01
N SER A 401 38.23 -20.03 52.31
CA SER A 401 36.95 -19.63 51.72
C SER A 401 35.97 -19.22 52.80
N ARG A 402 35.12 -18.25 52.51
CA ARG A 402 34.00 -17.85 53.38
C ARG A 402 32.80 -17.49 52.53
N SER A 403 31.62 -17.86 53.02
CA SER A 403 30.36 -17.57 52.34
C SER A 403 29.49 -16.61 53.15
N THR A 404 28.58 -15.94 52.46
CA THR A 404 27.51 -15.13 53.07
C THR A 404 26.64 -15.95 54.02
N ILE A 405 26.50 -17.26 53.80
CA ILE A 405 25.77 -18.15 54.70
C ILE A 405 26.47 -18.24 56.06
N ASP A 406 27.80 -18.39 56.04
CA ASP A 406 28.62 -18.42 57.27
C ASP A 406 28.52 -17.10 58.04
N LEU A 407 28.30 -16.01 57.32
CA LEU A 407 28.16 -14.65 57.83
C LEU A 407 26.73 -14.30 58.25
N SER A 408 25.74 -15.15 57.95
CA SER A 408 24.31 -14.82 58.07
C SER A 408 23.91 -13.55 57.28
N ASP A 409 24.51 -13.39 56.11
CA ASP A 409 24.47 -12.20 55.25
C ASP A 409 23.96 -12.54 53.83
N THR A 410 22.89 -13.34 53.76
CA THR A 410 22.24 -13.70 52.48
C THR A 410 21.62 -12.46 51.85
N GLN A 411 21.92 -12.20 50.59
CA GLN A 411 21.38 -11.05 49.86
C GLN A 411 20.04 -11.41 49.21
N THR A 412 19.07 -10.49 49.22
CA THR A 412 17.72 -10.75 48.69
C THR A 412 17.36 -9.80 47.56
N ILE A 413 17.14 -10.34 46.36
CA ILE A 413 16.72 -9.58 45.17
C ILE A 413 15.20 -9.71 45.05
N LYS A 414 14.49 -8.61 44.81
CA LYS A 414 13.04 -8.61 44.59
C LYS A 414 12.70 -8.10 43.21
N ASN A 415 11.77 -8.77 42.53
CA ASN A 415 11.13 -8.21 41.34
C ASN A 415 10.10 -7.15 41.77
N THR A 416 10.42 -5.88 41.56
CA THR A 416 9.54 -4.73 41.81
C THR A 416 8.83 -4.24 40.55
N GLY A 417 9.04 -4.93 39.42
CA GLY A 417 8.33 -4.73 38.17
C GLY A 417 6.94 -5.37 38.14
N ASN A 418 6.29 -5.32 36.97
CA ASN A 418 4.96 -5.90 36.73
C ASN A 418 4.99 -7.08 35.74
N VAL A 419 6.17 -7.46 35.24
CA VAL A 419 6.39 -8.64 34.38
C VAL A 419 7.30 -9.66 35.03
N ASN A 420 7.27 -10.90 34.53
CA ASN A 420 8.28 -11.89 34.89
C ASN A 420 9.65 -11.43 34.38
N ILE A 421 10.69 -11.63 35.18
CA ILE A 421 12.05 -11.22 34.81
C ILE A 421 13.02 -12.39 34.89
N ASP A 422 14.02 -12.37 34.00
CA ASP A 422 15.20 -13.18 34.12
C ASP A 422 16.30 -12.35 34.79
N LEU A 423 16.98 -12.93 35.78
CA LEU A 423 18.11 -12.30 36.44
C LEU A 423 19.42 -12.88 35.90
N GLN A 424 20.35 -11.99 35.62
CA GLN A 424 21.73 -12.32 35.28
C GLN A 424 22.66 -11.66 36.29
N ILE A 425 23.81 -12.29 36.53
CA ILE A 425 24.78 -11.87 37.54
C ILE A 425 26.20 -11.86 36.98
N LYS A 426 27.00 -10.88 37.40
CA LYS A 426 28.44 -10.84 37.10
C LYS A 426 29.25 -10.34 38.30
N SER A 427 30.52 -10.68 38.32
CA SER A 427 31.51 -10.21 39.29
C SER A 427 32.68 -9.55 38.57
N THR A 428 33.28 -8.54 39.18
CA THR A 428 34.53 -7.92 38.71
C THR A 428 35.75 -8.68 39.24
N ASN A 429 36.93 -8.34 38.71
CA ASN A 429 38.20 -8.51 39.42
C ASN A 429 38.18 -7.74 40.76
N ALA A 430 39.02 -8.15 41.71
CA ALA A 430 39.15 -7.46 42.99
C ALA A 430 40.17 -6.32 42.89
N PHE A 431 39.85 -5.14 43.44
CA PHE A 431 40.70 -3.95 43.42
C PHE A 431 40.99 -3.44 44.84
N GLY A 432 42.02 -2.60 44.99
CA GLY A 432 42.52 -2.14 46.29
C GLY A 432 43.96 -2.57 46.51
N GLY A 433 44.91 -1.90 45.84
CA GLY A 433 46.32 -2.32 45.76
C GLY A 433 46.61 -3.18 44.54
N VAL A 434 47.39 -4.27 44.67
CA VAL A 434 47.62 -5.24 43.57
C VAL A 434 46.29 -5.93 43.25
N PRO A 435 45.77 -5.84 42.01
CA PRO A 435 44.50 -6.47 41.66
C PRO A 435 44.57 -7.99 41.81
N TRP A 436 43.47 -8.59 42.26
CA TRP A 436 43.29 -10.03 42.14
C TRP A 436 42.41 -10.33 40.92
N GLU A 437 42.86 -11.26 40.09
CA GLU A 437 42.13 -11.69 38.90
C GLU A 437 41.09 -12.76 39.25
N LEU A 438 39.86 -12.57 38.79
CA LEU A 438 38.79 -13.54 38.96
C LEU A 438 39.03 -14.76 38.06
N SER A 439 38.95 -15.97 38.63
CA SER A 439 39.18 -17.21 37.90
C SER A 439 38.33 -18.37 38.43
N SER A 440 38.28 -19.47 37.67
CA SER A 440 37.64 -20.73 38.11
C SER A 440 38.46 -21.52 39.14
N THR A 441 39.75 -21.16 39.30
CA THR A 441 40.71 -21.74 40.24
C THR A 441 41.49 -20.62 40.92
N TYR A 442 41.72 -20.73 42.23
CA TYR A 442 42.57 -19.78 42.97
C TYR A 442 44.06 -20.08 42.73
N GLY A 443 44.91 -19.07 42.92
CA GLY A 443 46.34 -19.18 42.65
C GLY A 443 47.11 -17.94 43.14
N ASN A 444 48.22 -17.59 42.48
CA ASN A 444 48.92 -16.33 42.76
C ASN A 444 48.08 -15.15 42.23
N ASP A 445 47.75 -14.20 43.11
CA ASP A 445 46.93 -13.02 42.79
C ASP A 445 45.65 -13.35 42.02
N THR A 446 45.09 -14.54 42.23
CA THR A 446 43.89 -15.05 41.56
C THR A 446 42.94 -15.63 42.59
N PHE A 447 41.69 -15.18 42.56
CA PHE A 447 40.66 -15.57 43.50
C PHE A 447 39.49 -16.25 42.79
N VAL A 448 38.72 -17.04 43.53
CA VAL A 448 37.47 -17.63 43.05
C VAL A 448 36.32 -16.91 43.73
N HIS A 449 35.30 -16.54 42.95
CA HIS A 449 34.04 -16.03 43.48
C HIS A 449 32.92 -16.89 42.92
N GLU A 450 32.02 -17.27 43.80
CA GLU A 450 30.90 -18.18 43.52
C GLU A 450 29.59 -17.57 43.99
N TYR A 451 28.50 -17.98 43.37
CA TYR A 451 27.15 -17.62 43.76
C TYR A 451 26.25 -18.87 43.86
N SER A 452 25.22 -18.78 44.69
CA SER A 452 24.26 -19.85 44.97
C SER A 452 22.86 -19.25 45.08
N THR A 453 21.86 -19.93 44.51
CA THR A 453 20.42 -19.59 44.63
C THR A 453 19.64 -20.57 45.50
N ASP A 454 20.32 -21.57 46.08
CA ASP A 454 19.72 -22.70 46.81
C ASP A 454 20.33 -22.88 48.22
N SER A 455 20.72 -21.76 48.82
CA SER A 455 21.32 -21.70 50.17
C SER A 455 22.54 -22.61 50.32
N GLY A 456 23.40 -22.60 49.30
CA GLY A 456 24.73 -23.21 49.30
C GLY A 456 24.75 -24.68 48.93
N SER A 457 23.63 -25.24 48.47
CA SER A 457 23.57 -26.63 48.00
C SER A 457 24.31 -26.81 46.66
N LEU A 458 24.33 -25.77 45.83
CA LEU A 458 25.10 -25.68 44.59
C LEU A 458 25.78 -24.32 44.46
N TRP A 459 27.10 -24.33 44.24
CA TRP A 459 27.92 -23.14 44.01
C TRP A 459 28.33 -23.04 42.54
N ASN A 460 27.90 -21.97 41.89
CA ASN A 460 28.27 -21.65 40.52
C ASN A 460 29.43 -20.66 40.52
N LYS A 461 30.48 -20.94 39.75
CA LYS A 461 31.68 -20.10 39.67
C LYS A 461 31.52 -19.00 38.65
N PHE A 462 31.94 -17.79 39.02
CA PHE A 462 32.36 -16.82 38.03
C PHE A 462 33.73 -17.24 37.49
N PHE A 463 33.87 -17.34 36.17
CA PHE A 463 35.15 -17.75 35.56
C PHE A 463 35.73 -16.70 34.60
N ILE A 464 34.98 -15.64 34.31
CA ILE A 464 35.41 -14.48 33.51
C ILE A 464 34.87 -13.22 34.19
N SER A 465 35.75 -12.25 34.47
CA SER A 465 35.35 -10.94 35.00
C SER A 465 34.40 -10.23 34.04
N ASP A 466 33.41 -9.55 34.59
CA ASP A 466 32.45 -8.72 33.87
C ASP A 466 31.57 -9.44 32.83
N GLN A 467 31.55 -10.76 32.84
CA GLN A 467 30.61 -11.56 32.04
C GLN A 467 29.35 -11.90 32.84
N TYR A 468 28.18 -11.70 32.22
CA TYR A 468 26.90 -12.11 32.80
C TYR A 468 26.69 -13.62 32.71
N PHE A 469 26.25 -14.19 33.83
CA PHE A 469 25.80 -15.57 33.99
C PHE A 469 24.31 -15.58 34.34
N SER A 470 23.58 -16.62 33.92
CA SER A 470 22.18 -16.78 34.31
C SER A 470 22.09 -17.08 35.81
N LEU A 471 21.27 -16.31 36.53
CA LEU A 471 21.02 -16.50 37.96
C LEU A 471 19.72 -17.27 38.20
N ILE A 472 18.61 -16.74 37.67
CA ILE A 472 17.28 -17.37 37.70
C ILE A 472 16.47 -16.87 36.49
N SER A 473 15.57 -17.71 36.00
CA SER A 473 14.62 -17.37 34.93
C SER A 473 13.18 -17.27 35.46
N GLY A 474 12.41 -16.32 34.94
CA GLY A 474 10.97 -16.22 35.17
C GLY A 474 10.59 -15.85 36.61
N LEU A 475 11.39 -15.02 37.30
CA LEU A 475 11.06 -14.51 38.62
C LEU A 475 9.80 -13.64 38.54
N THR A 476 8.70 -14.12 39.13
CA THR A 476 7.38 -13.48 39.04
C THR A 476 7.33 -12.13 39.77
N PRO A 477 6.45 -11.19 39.37
CA PRO A 477 6.27 -9.92 40.07
C PRO A 477 6.09 -10.11 41.57
N THR A 478 6.66 -9.19 42.36
CA THR A 478 6.65 -9.17 43.84
C THR A 478 7.43 -10.31 44.52
N SER A 479 7.91 -11.30 43.77
CA SER A 479 8.67 -12.43 44.32
C SER A 479 10.12 -12.06 44.58
N THR A 480 10.75 -12.80 45.50
CA THR A 480 12.14 -12.61 45.90
C THR A 480 13.00 -13.81 45.50
N GLN A 481 14.28 -13.56 45.27
CA GLN A 481 15.32 -14.56 45.11
C GLN A 481 16.45 -14.26 46.11
N ASN A 482 16.70 -15.22 47.00
CA ASN A 482 17.86 -15.18 47.87
C ASN A 482 19.10 -15.58 47.07
N VAL A 483 20.20 -14.86 47.26
CA VAL A 483 21.47 -15.20 46.65
C VAL A 483 22.56 -15.17 47.70
N ASP A 484 23.35 -16.22 47.69
CA ASP A 484 24.50 -16.36 48.55
C ASP A 484 25.78 -16.30 47.72
N PHE A 485 26.83 -15.75 48.30
CA PHE A 485 28.13 -15.62 47.67
C PHE A 485 29.20 -16.34 48.49
N ARG A 486 30.22 -16.84 47.80
CA ARG A 486 31.39 -17.45 48.43
C ARG A 486 32.65 -16.99 47.73
N ILE A 487 33.60 -16.50 48.51
CA ILE A 487 34.92 -16.13 48.02
C ILE A 487 35.97 -17.13 48.50
N THR A 488 36.91 -17.49 47.63
CA THR A 488 38.16 -18.16 47.98
C THR A 488 39.33 -17.24 47.63
N VAL A 489 40.09 -16.81 48.64
CA VAL A 489 41.18 -15.85 48.44
C VAL A 489 42.44 -16.51 47.84
N PRO A 490 43.35 -15.73 47.21
CA PRO A 490 44.55 -16.26 46.57
C PRO A 490 45.41 -17.13 47.48
N SER A 491 46.15 -18.07 46.88
CA SER A 491 47.15 -18.88 47.60
C SER A 491 48.42 -18.11 47.95
N LEU A 492 48.69 -17.06 47.18
CA LEU A 492 49.80 -16.15 47.37
C LEU A 492 49.40 -14.78 46.85
N THR A 493 49.79 -13.73 47.56
CA THR A 493 49.73 -12.36 47.07
C THR A 493 50.89 -11.57 47.67
N THR A 494 51.32 -10.52 46.97
CA THR A 494 52.38 -9.61 47.46
C THR A 494 51.82 -8.43 48.23
N ASP A 495 50.50 -8.30 48.29
CA ASP A 495 49.79 -7.16 48.87
C ASP A 495 48.57 -7.62 49.69
N TYR A 496 48.52 -7.16 50.94
CA TYR A 496 47.52 -7.52 51.94
C TYR A 496 46.58 -6.36 52.27
N LEU A 497 46.51 -5.34 51.40
CA LEU A 497 45.50 -4.30 51.46
C LEU A 497 44.09 -4.88 51.23
N GLU A 498 43.08 -4.19 51.74
CA GLU A 498 41.67 -4.54 51.57
C GLU A 498 41.29 -4.62 50.09
N LYS A 499 40.51 -5.66 49.73
CA LYS A 499 40.08 -5.92 48.36
C LYS A 499 38.58 -5.71 48.23
N ASN A 500 38.19 -4.97 47.19
CA ASN A 500 36.82 -4.64 46.86
C ASN A 500 36.43 -5.36 45.56
N ILE A 501 35.23 -5.93 45.52
CA ILE A 501 34.65 -6.61 44.36
C ILE A 501 33.26 -6.00 44.13
N THR A 502 32.90 -5.74 42.88
CA THR A 502 31.55 -5.31 42.53
C THR A 502 30.78 -6.48 41.93
N ILE A 503 29.59 -6.74 42.47
CA ILE A 503 28.61 -7.66 41.88
C ILE A 503 27.56 -6.83 41.17
N THR A 504 27.16 -7.23 39.97
CA THR A 504 26.08 -6.56 39.23
C THR A 504 24.99 -7.55 38.88
N ILE A 505 23.74 -7.19 39.20
CA ILE A 505 22.54 -7.90 38.78
C ILE A 505 21.91 -7.14 37.62
N LEU A 506 21.61 -7.85 36.54
CA LEU A 506 20.83 -7.35 35.41
C LEU A 506 19.49 -8.08 35.39
N ALA A 507 18.41 -7.32 35.28
CA ALA A 507 17.08 -7.85 35.02
C ALA A 507 16.70 -7.62 33.56
N THR A 508 16.12 -8.63 32.92
CA THR A 508 15.49 -8.53 31.60
C THR A 508 14.09 -9.12 31.67
N GLU A 509 13.16 -8.64 30.84
CA GLU A 509 11.84 -9.28 30.71
C GLU A 509 12.02 -10.74 30.26
N SER A 510 11.29 -11.65 30.89
CA SER A 510 11.27 -13.07 30.53
C SER A 510 10.34 -13.26 29.33
N ILE A 511 10.86 -13.84 28.23
CA ILE A 511 10.16 -14.00 26.93
C ILE A 511 9.49 -15.37 26.83
#